data_AF-K4IUM1-F1
#
_entry.id   AF-K4IUM1-F1
#
_cell.length_a   1.000
_cell.length_b   1.000
_cell.length_c   1.000
_cell.angle_alpha   90.00
_cell.angle_beta   90.00
_cell.angle_gamma   90.00
#
_symmetry.space_group_name_H-M   'P 1'
#
loop_
_entity.id
_entity.type
_entity.pdbx_description
1 polymer ?
#
loop_
_entity_poly.entity_id
_entity_poly.type
_entity_poly.pdbx_seq_one_letter_code
_entity_poly.pdbx_strand_id
1 'polypeptide(L)'
;MIINEYCFPEWYESEFIKGKDGGKEWYVNERLHREDGPAIEEKNGDKYWYINGEYHREDGPAVEYCNGTKIWYLNGKKHREDGAAAELRNGTKYWFLNGIEYTEQEHKFEIRSIKLKELLNEK
;
A
#
# COMPACT_ATOMS: atom_id res chain seq x y z
N MET A 1 -32.98 19.52 -26.60
CA MET A 1 -31.53 19.79 -26.61
C MET A 1 -30.87 18.61 -25.91
N ILE A 2 -30.94 17.45 -26.57
CA ILE A 2 -29.79 16.69 -27.13
C ILE A 2 -28.78 16.29 -26.04
N ILE A 3 -29.05 15.06 -25.53
CA ILE A 3 -28.21 13.92 -25.12
C ILE A 3 -27.16 14.12 -24.01
N ASN A 4 -26.95 13.22 -23.06
CA ASN A 4 -26.92 11.76 -23.20
C ASN A 4 -27.49 10.99 -22.00
N GLU A 5 -28.35 10.02 -22.33
CA GLU A 5 -28.42 8.73 -21.64
C GLU A 5 -27.03 8.07 -21.71
N TYR A 6 -26.33 7.97 -20.60
CA TYR A 6 -25.29 6.94 -20.44
C TYR A 6 -25.65 6.12 -19.21
N CYS A 7 -26.42 5.07 -19.47
CA CYS A 7 -26.49 3.90 -18.62
C CYS A 7 -25.14 3.19 -18.79
N PHE A 8 -24.17 3.52 -17.94
CA PHE A 8 -22.88 2.83 -17.92
C PHE A 8 -23.06 1.43 -17.30
N PRO A 9 -22.60 0.35 -17.96
CA PRO A 9 -22.68 -1.00 -17.41
C PRO A 9 -21.79 -1.11 -16.16
N GLU A 10 -22.18 -1.94 -15.17
CA GLU A 10 -21.55 -2.13 -13.85
C GLU A 10 -20.07 -2.61 -13.84
N TRP A 11 -19.32 -2.45 -14.92
CA TRP A 11 -17.94 -2.92 -15.03
C TRP A 11 -16.99 -1.76 -15.35
N TYR A 12 -16.30 -1.29 -14.30
CA TYR A 12 -15.06 -0.52 -14.29
C TYR A 12 -15.04 0.87 -14.93
N GLU A 13 -15.43 1.87 -14.15
CA GLU A 13 -14.95 3.24 -14.38
C GLU A 13 -13.67 3.44 -13.57
N SER A 14 -12.53 3.31 -14.24
CA SER A 14 -11.26 3.79 -13.72
C SER A 14 -11.06 5.24 -14.14
N GLU A 15 -10.94 6.16 -13.19
CA GLU A 15 -10.73 7.57 -13.48
C GLU A 15 -9.31 8.00 -13.08
N PHE A 16 -8.61 8.64 -14.02
CA PHE A 16 -7.38 9.37 -13.74
C PHE A 16 -7.71 10.84 -13.53
N ILE A 17 -7.34 11.37 -12.37
CA ILE A 17 -7.54 12.78 -12.03
C ILE A 17 -6.18 13.44 -11.87
N LYS A 18 -5.98 14.55 -12.58
CA LYS A 18 -4.85 15.43 -12.33
C LYS A 18 -5.24 16.40 -11.22
N GLY A 19 -4.60 16.28 -10.06
CA GLY A 19 -4.80 17.18 -8.92
C GLY A 19 -4.42 18.62 -9.28
N LYS A 20 -5.06 19.59 -8.60
CA LYS A 20 -4.83 21.04 -8.86
C LYS A 20 -3.36 21.44 -8.74
N ASP A 21 -2.59 20.74 -7.92
CA ASP A 21 -1.17 21.01 -7.66
C ASP A 21 -0.22 20.27 -8.61
N GLY A 22 -0.75 19.55 -9.61
CA GLY A 22 0.01 18.78 -10.58
C GLY A 22 0.31 17.34 -10.16
N GLY A 23 -0.24 16.89 -9.03
CA GLY A 23 -0.29 15.48 -8.65
C GLY A 23 -1.21 14.67 -9.56
N LYS A 24 -1.13 13.35 -9.39
CA LYS A 24 -1.89 12.36 -10.17
C LYS A 24 -2.57 11.40 -9.22
N GLU A 25 -3.83 11.11 -9.48
CA GLU A 25 -4.65 10.21 -8.68
C GLU A 25 -5.37 9.22 -9.58
N TRP A 26 -5.48 7.96 -9.15
CA TRP A 26 -6.15 6.89 -9.87
C TRP A 26 -7.26 6.28 -9.02
N TYR A 27 -8.46 6.25 -9.57
CA TYR A 27 -9.66 5.75 -8.91
C TYR A 27 -10.24 4.57 -9.67
N VAL A 28 -10.86 3.63 -8.95
CA VAL A 28 -11.77 2.60 -9.45
C VAL A 28 -12.98 2.59 -8.52
N ASN A 29 -14.19 2.72 -9.06
CA ASN A 29 -15.44 2.77 -8.27
C ASN A 29 -15.36 3.80 -7.12
N GLU A 30 -14.94 5.03 -7.45
CA GLU A 30 -14.79 6.15 -6.49
C GLU A 30 -13.76 5.92 -5.36
N ARG A 31 -12.93 4.87 -5.44
CA ARG A 31 -11.88 4.56 -4.46
C ARG A 31 -10.50 4.59 -5.09
N LEU A 32 -9.51 5.09 -4.34
CA LEU A 32 -8.11 5.05 -4.79
C LEU A 32 -7.69 3.60 -5.05
N HIS A 33 -7.27 3.32 -6.27
CA HIS A 33 -6.92 1.98 -6.69
C HIS A 33 -5.97 2.02 -7.88
N ARG A 34 -4.85 1.31 -7.77
CA ARG A 34 -3.96 1.02 -8.90
C ARG A 34 -3.08 -0.20 -8.60
N GLU A 35 -3.12 -1.22 -9.46
CA GLU A 35 -2.32 -2.45 -9.31
C GLU A 35 -0.86 -2.26 -9.75
N ASP A 36 -0.65 -1.62 -10.91
CA ASP A 36 0.67 -1.52 -11.54
C ASP A 36 1.53 -0.34 -11.06
N GLY A 37 1.07 0.42 -10.06
CA GLY A 37 1.77 1.63 -9.65
C GLY A 37 1.09 2.39 -8.50
N PRO A 38 1.65 3.53 -8.10
CA PRO A 38 1.06 4.34 -7.05
C PRO A 38 -0.29 4.92 -7.50
N ALA A 39 -1.30 4.79 -6.66
CA ALA A 39 -2.62 5.38 -6.87
C ALA A 39 -2.63 6.89 -6.56
N ILE A 40 -1.59 7.41 -5.90
CA ILE A 40 -1.32 8.86 -5.81
C ILE A 40 0.16 9.11 -6.08
N GLU A 41 0.47 10.01 -7.01
CA GLU A 41 1.80 10.56 -7.24
C GLU A 41 1.75 12.08 -7.03
N GLU A 42 2.38 12.55 -5.96
CA GLU A 42 2.45 13.97 -5.65
C GLU A 42 3.60 14.66 -6.37
N LYS A 43 3.43 15.96 -6.63
CA LYS A 43 4.46 16.76 -7.30
C LYS A 43 5.77 16.84 -6.51
N ASN A 44 5.70 16.76 -5.18
CA ASN A 44 6.87 16.75 -4.31
C ASN A 44 7.66 15.42 -4.37
N GLY A 45 7.13 14.41 -5.06
CA GLY A 45 7.73 13.09 -5.18
C GLY A 45 7.19 12.04 -4.20
N ASP A 46 6.22 12.39 -3.35
CA ASP A 46 5.53 11.42 -2.50
C ASP A 46 4.69 10.47 -3.36
N LYS A 47 4.65 9.21 -2.98
CA LYS A 47 3.91 8.16 -3.69
C LYS A 47 3.14 7.30 -2.70
N TYR A 48 1.91 6.97 -3.08
CA TYR A 48 1.01 6.19 -2.25
C TYR A 48 0.36 5.11 -3.11
N TRP A 49 0.45 3.86 -2.66
CA TRP A 49 -0.15 2.70 -3.32
C TRP A 49 -1.42 2.32 -2.58
N TYR A 50 -2.51 2.25 -3.34
CA TYR A 50 -3.82 1.87 -2.82
C TYR A 50 -4.43 0.79 -3.69
N ILE A 51 -5.11 -0.14 -3.04
CA ILE A 51 -6.01 -1.10 -3.66
C ILE A 51 -7.34 -0.97 -2.93
N ASN A 52 -8.42 -0.70 -3.68
CA ASN A 52 -9.79 -0.58 -3.16
C ASN A 52 -9.95 0.42 -2.01
N GLY A 53 -9.15 1.50 -2.01
CA GLY A 53 -9.17 2.56 -1.00
C GLY A 53 -8.28 2.29 0.23
N GLU A 54 -7.58 1.16 0.28
CA GLU A 54 -6.68 0.81 1.38
C GLU A 54 -5.22 0.82 0.93
N TYR A 55 -4.31 1.26 1.82
CA TYR A 55 -2.88 1.15 1.55
C TYR A 55 -2.49 -0.31 1.36
N HIS A 56 -1.89 -0.62 0.21
CA HIS A 56 -1.56 -1.99 -0.14
C HIS A 56 -0.41 -2.03 -1.16
N ARG A 57 0.62 -2.82 -0.88
CA ARG A 57 1.66 -3.20 -1.85
C ARG A 57 2.41 -4.45 -1.36
N GLU A 58 2.56 -5.45 -2.21
CA GLU A 58 3.26 -6.70 -1.87
C GLU A 58 4.79 -6.57 -2.00
N ASP A 59 5.27 -6.00 -3.10
CA ASP A 59 6.70 -5.97 -3.44
C ASP A 59 7.47 -4.75 -2.90
N GLY A 60 6.85 -3.90 -2.10
CA GLY A 60 7.48 -2.65 -1.69
C GLY A 60 6.65 -1.83 -0.69
N PRO A 61 7.14 -0.64 -0.32
CA PRO A 61 6.41 0.24 0.58
C PRO A 61 5.14 0.77 -0.09
N ALA A 62 4.03 0.73 0.63
CA ALA A 62 2.77 1.31 0.18
C ALA A 62 2.75 2.84 0.33
N VAL A 63 3.70 3.40 1.09
CA VAL A 63 3.92 4.85 1.21
C VAL A 63 5.41 5.14 1.07
N GLU A 64 5.76 6.00 0.12
CA GLU A 64 7.10 6.53 -0.07
C GLU A 64 7.05 8.05 0.01
N TYR A 65 7.66 8.63 1.04
CA TYR A 65 7.83 10.07 1.12
C TYR A 65 9.14 10.50 0.45
N CYS A 66 9.13 11.66 -0.19
CA CYS A 66 10.31 12.27 -0.81
C CYS A 66 11.45 12.51 0.17
N ASN A 67 11.14 12.64 1.46
CA ASN A 67 12.11 12.78 2.54
C ASN A 67 12.85 11.48 2.90
N GLY A 68 12.55 10.36 2.23
CA GLY A 68 13.16 9.06 2.43
C GLY A 68 12.41 8.14 3.40
N THR A 69 11.33 8.61 4.03
CA THR A 69 10.49 7.76 4.89
C THR A 69 9.68 6.77 4.04
N LYS A 70 9.67 5.50 4.45
CA LYS A 70 8.97 4.41 3.77
C LYS A 70 8.11 3.63 4.75
N ILE A 71 6.90 3.28 4.34
CA ILE A 71 5.98 2.50 5.17
C ILE A 71 5.34 1.40 4.31
N TRP A 72 5.35 0.18 4.83
CA TRP A 72 4.81 -1.01 4.20
C TRP A 72 3.44 -1.30 4.79
N TYR A 73 2.46 -1.46 3.89
CA TYR A 73 1.10 -1.85 4.25
C TYR A 73 0.65 -2.98 3.32
N LEU A 74 -0.08 -3.91 3.91
CA LEU A 74 -0.80 -4.96 3.21
C LEU A 74 -2.25 -4.93 3.70
N ASN A 75 -3.20 -4.73 2.79
CA ASN A 75 -4.65 -4.65 3.10
C ASN A 75 -4.96 -3.67 4.25
N GLY A 76 -4.44 -2.44 4.15
CA GLY A 76 -4.66 -1.38 5.12
C GLY A 76 -3.90 -1.54 6.45
N LYS A 77 -3.15 -2.62 6.65
CA LYS A 77 -2.41 -2.90 7.89
C LYS A 77 -0.92 -2.80 7.67
N LYS A 78 -0.20 -2.17 8.61
CA LYS A 78 1.27 -2.17 8.58
C LYS A 78 1.76 -3.62 8.66
N HIS A 79 2.54 -4.03 7.67
CA HIS A 79 2.99 -5.41 7.56
C HIS A 79 4.28 -5.47 6.74
N ARG A 80 5.27 -6.22 7.23
CA ARG A 80 6.44 -6.63 6.43
C ARG A 80 7.12 -7.83 7.09
N GLU A 81 7.39 -8.88 6.32
CA GLU A 81 8.07 -10.08 6.84
C GLU A 81 9.60 -9.99 6.78
N ASP A 82 10.14 -9.32 5.77
CA ASP A 82 11.58 -9.27 5.51
C ASP A 82 12.29 -8.07 6.15
N GLY A 83 11.61 -7.33 7.04
CA GLY A 83 12.21 -6.17 7.71
C GLY A 83 11.22 -5.29 8.46
N ALA A 84 11.63 -4.04 8.70
CA ALA A 84 10.81 -3.04 9.36
C ALA A 84 9.65 -2.60 8.46
N ALA A 85 8.43 -2.58 8.98
CA ALA A 85 7.26 -2.11 8.27
C ALA A 85 7.16 -0.57 8.23
N ALA A 86 8.01 0.14 8.97
CA ALA A 86 8.24 1.56 8.78
C ALA A 86 9.73 1.89 8.95
N GLU A 87 10.27 2.69 8.02
CA GLU A 87 11.63 3.20 8.02
C GLU A 87 11.55 4.72 7.90
N LEU A 88 11.90 5.44 8.96
CA LEU A 88 11.84 6.90 9.00
C LEU A 88 13.13 7.51 8.45
N ARG A 89 13.06 8.76 7.97
CA ARG A 89 14.22 9.52 7.47
C ARG A 89 15.41 9.58 8.42
N ASN A 90 15.17 9.50 9.73
CA ASN A 90 16.20 9.56 10.77
C ASN A 90 16.83 8.19 11.07
N GLY A 91 16.44 7.14 10.35
CA GLY A 91 16.90 5.77 10.54
C GLY A 91 16.14 4.98 11.60
N THR A 92 15.14 5.59 12.28
CA THR A 92 14.28 4.85 13.20
C THR A 92 13.43 3.85 12.42
N LYS A 93 13.33 2.63 12.96
CA LYS A 93 12.61 1.51 12.36
C LYS A 93 11.53 1.00 13.31
N TYR A 94 10.42 0.57 12.73
CA TYR A 94 9.33 -0.08 13.47
C TYR A 94 8.92 -1.36 12.77
N TRP A 95 8.68 -2.41 13.55
CA TRP A 95 8.34 -3.73 13.05
C TRP A 95 6.87 -4.01 13.30
N PHE A 96 6.16 -4.38 12.25
CA PHE A 96 4.75 -4.73 12.32
C PHE A 96 4.46 -5.96 11.48
N LEU A 97 3.58 -6.83 11.99
CA LEU A 97 2.95 -7.91 11.22
C LEU A 97 1.44 -7.80 11.38
N ASN A 98 0.74 -7.66 10.26
CA ASN A 98 -0.73 -7.58 10.22
C ASN A 98 -1.31 -6.54 11.19
N GLY A 99 -0.62 -5.40 11.34
CA GLY A 99 -1.02 -4.30 12.22
C GLY A 99 -0.61 -4.44 13.69
N ILE A 100 0.01 -5.55 14.09
CA ILE A 100 0.54 -5.77 15.44
C ILE A 100 2.00 -5.29 15.48
N GLU A 101 2.33 -4.45 16.46
CA GLU A 101 3.69 -3.95 16.67
C GLU A 101 4.54 -4.97 17.43
N TYR A 102 5.80 -5.08 17.04
CA TYR A 102 6.78 -5.95 17.66
C TYR A 102 8.10 -5.20 17.88
N THR A 103 8.91 -5.67 18.82
CA THR A 103 10.34 -5.40 18.78
C THR A 103 10.99 -6.15 17.60
N GLU A 104 12.21 -5.74 17.21
CA GLU A 104 12.95 -6.43 16.14
C GLU A 104 13.19 -7.92 16.46
N GLN A 105 13.49 -8.25 17.73
CA GLN A 105 13.75 -9.63 18.13
C GLN A 105 12.48 -10.49 18.09
N GLU A 106 11.36 -9.97 18.60
CA GLU A 106 10.07 -10.69 18.58
C GLU A 106 9.56 -10.87 17.15
N HIS A 107 9.71 -9.86 16.30
CA HIS A 107 9.35 -9.96 14.88
C HIS A 107 10.11 -11.10 14.19
N LYS A 108 11.44 -11.16 14.37
CA LYS A 108 12.27 -12.25 13.83
C LYS A 108 11.85 -13.62 14.37
N PHE A 109 11.50 -13.70 15.65
CA PHE A 109 11.02 -14.93 16.26
C PHE A 109 9.67 -15.36 15.67
N GLU A 110 8.74 -14.43 15.51
CA GLU A 110 7.41 -14.70 14.97
C GLU A 110 7.48 -15.15 13.50
N ILE A 111 8.24 -14.46 12.66
CA ILE A 111 8.46 -14.88 11.27
C ILE A 111 9.08 -16.28 11.19
N ARG A 112 10.05 -16.59 12.05
CA ARG A 112 10.63 -17.93 12.11
C ARG A 112 9.58 -18.97 12.52
N SER A 113 8.73 -18.65 13.49
CA SER A 113 7.64 -19.51 13.97
C SER A 113 6.62 -19.79 12.85
N ILE A 114 6.21 -18.76 12.11
CA ILE A 114 5.29 -18.87 10.96
C ILE A 114 5.89 -19.79 9.89
N LYS A 115 7.11 -19.49 9.42
CA LYS A 115 7.80 -20.28 8.39
C LYS A 115 8.00 -21.74 8.81
N LEU A 116 8.28 -22.00 10.09
CA LEU A 116 8.40 -23.36 10.61
C LEU A 116 7.07 -24.11 10.61
N LYS A 117 5.95 -23.45 10.94
CA LYS A 117 4.62 -24.06 10.91
C LYS A 117 4.19 -24.38 9.47
N GLU A 118 4.46 -23.50 8.51
CA GLU A 118 4.21 -23.74 7.09
C GLU A 118 4.95 -24.98 6.59
N LEU A 119 6.26 -25.09 6.88
CA LEU A 119 7.08 -26.25 6.52
C LEU A 119 6.64 -27.58 7.18
N LEU A 120 5.97 -27.51 8.32
CA LEU A 120 5.44 -28.69 9.01
C LEU A 120 4.05 -29.10 8.51
N ASN A 121 3.25 -28.14 8.05
CA ASN A 121 1.90 -28.39 7.51
C ASN A 121 1.92 -28.92 6.07
N GLU A 122 3.02 -28.74 5.34
CA GLU A 122 3.22 -29.29 4.00
C GLU A 122 3.76 -30.75 3.98
N LYS A 123 3.84 -31.40 5.15
CA LYS A 123 4.28 -32.81 5.31
C LYS A 123 3.12 -33.71 5.72
#